data_AF-A0A2M7FQX7-F1
#
_entry.id   AF-A0A2M7FQX7-F1
#
_cell.length_a   1.000
_cell.length_b   1.000
_cell.length_c   1.000
_cell.angle_alpha   90.00
_cell.angle_beta   90.00
_cell.angle_gamma   90.00
#
_symmetry.space_group_name_H-M   'P 1'
#
loop_
_entity.id
_entity.type
_entity.pdbx_description
1 polymer ?
#
loop_
_entity_poly.entity_id
_entity_poly.type
_entity_poly.pdbx_seq_one_letter_code
_entity_poly.pdbx_strand_id
1 'polypeptide(L)'
;IWDQWSQTAHNYNARSAKAVWKSCKGTGLTIATLFHEAHTCGWKRTEPYTPPSQAQIEARRRDVEARQSIEGRERAKRGQQAAQKADWILGQCQMETHAYLQSKGWPELKGLVWRPDEETNLLCIPMLINGQLSSLQMIDRNGAKKFLTDGITAKAEFLLDAHGTDWWVEGWATGWSLKLCLQALKLPYRIHICFSANNLKRLAHSGFVAADNDTSKTGEKAAIDTGLPYWISEVEGEDINDLYRRVGLFKASQILRKWLQSQRVNQANGSI
;
A
#
# COMPACT_ATOMS: atom_id res chain seq x y z
N ILE A 1 30.14 22.02 -12.81
CA ILE A 1 31.09 22.18 -11.69
C ILE A 1 31.30 20.86 -10.93
N TRP A 2 30.39 20.40 -10.05
CA TRP A 2 30.62 19.15 -9.28
C TRP A 2 30.79 17.89 -10.15
N ASP A 3 29.94 17.73 -11.17
CA ASP A 3 30.02 16.57 -12.06
C ASP A 3 31.30 16.57 -12.91
N GLN A 4 31.66 17.73 -13.47
CA GLN A 4 32.92 17.92 -14.22
C GLN A 4 34.16 17.68 -13.35
N TRP A 5 34.15 18.09 -12.08
CA TRP A 5 35.26 17.80 -11.17
C TRP A 5 35.33 16.30 -10.84
N SER A 6 34.17 15.68 -10.56
CA SER A 6 34.10 14.25 -10.26
C SER A 6 34.56 13.37 -11.43
N GLN A 7 34.34 13.80 -12.67
CA GLN A 7 34.82 13.13 -13.88
C GLN A 7 36.35 13.02 -13.99
N THR A 8 37.11 13.81 -13.22
CA THR A 8 38.58 13.73 -13.18
C THR A 8 39.11 12.55 -12.36
N ALA A 9 38.25 11.91 -11.55
CA ALA A 9 38.63 10.76 -10.74
C ALA A 9 38.68 9.47 -11.58
N HIS A 10 39.73 8.66 -11.40
CA HIS A 10 39.97 7.41 -12.14
C HIS A 10 38.85 6.36 -11.98
N ASN A 11 38.02 6.48 -10.94
CA ASN A 11 36.92 5.58 -10.63
C ASN A 11 35.52 6.20 -10.86
N TYR A 12 35.45 7.32 -11.59
CA TYR A 12 34.18 8.00 -11.83
C TYR A 12 33.20 7.12 -12.63
N ASN A 13 31.96 7.06 -12.14
CA ASN A 13 30.85 6.44 -12.85
C ASN A 13 29.64 7.39 -12.83
N ALA A 14 29.20 7.85 -13.99
CA ALA A 14 28.14 8.84 -14.13
C ALA A 14 26.80 8.39 -13.50
N ARG A 15 26.47 7.10 -13.58
CA ARG A 15 25.23 6.56 -13.02
C ARG A 15 25.27 6.56 -11.50
N SER A 16 26.39 6.11 -10.93
CA SER A 16 26.62 6.10 -9.48
C SER A 16 26.68 7.52 -8.91
N ALA A 17 27.39 8.44 -9.56
CA ALA A 17 27.48 9.84 -9.14
C ALA A 17 26.09 10.50 -9.08
N LYS A 18 25.26 10.29 -10.10
CA LYS A 18 23.88 10.81 -10.14
C LYS A 18 22.97 10.18 -9.09
N ALA A 19 23.16 8.90 -8.76
CA ALA A 19 22.41 8.21 -7.71
C ALA A 19 22.79 8.74 -6.32
N VAL A 20 24.09 8.89 -6.03
CA VAL A 20 24.60 9.45 -4.77
C VAL A 20 24.07 10.86 -4.55
N TRP A 21 24.17 11.73 -5.57
CA TRP A 21 23.67 13.10 -5.49
C TRP A 21 22.18 13.19 -5.12
N LYS A 22 21.35 12.32 -5.69
CA LYS A 22 19.91 12.24 -5.38
C LYS A 22 19.62 11.66 -3.99
N SER A 23 20.57 10.94 -3.40
CA SER A 23 20.41 10.27 -2.10
C SER A 23 20.72 11.16 -0.89
N CYS A 24 21.37 12.31 -1.09
CA CYS A 24 21.67 13.28 -0.04
C CYS A 24 20.38 13.92 0.51
N LYS A 25 19.83 13.37 1.59
CA LYS A 25 18.58 13.80 2.23
C LYS A 25 18.75 14.51 3.58
N GLY A 26 19.97 14.97 3.89
CA GLY A 26 20.23 15.75 5.11
C GLY A 26 20.46 14.94 6.38
N THR A 27 20.65 13.61 6.28
CA THR A 27 21.09 12.75 7.40
C THR A 27 22.54 12.28 7.17
N GLY A 28 23.42 12.47 8.15
CA GLY A 28 24.87 12.20 8.02
C GLY A 28 25.69 13.44 7.66
N LEU A 29 26.64 13.31 6.71
CA LEU A 29 27.40 14.45 6.17
C LEU A 29 26.44 15.44 5.51
N THR A 30 26.29 16.61 6.12
CA THR A 30 25.42 17.66 5.58
C THR A 30 26.19 18.53 4.59
N ILE A 31 25.48 19.35 3.81
CA ILE A 31 26.14 20.33 2.94
C ILE A 31 27.00 21.30 3.76
N ALA A 32 26.64 21.58 5.01
CA ALA A 32 27.43 22.37 5.94
C ALA A 32 28.75 21.68 6.29
N THR A 33 28.75 20.36 6.45
CA THR A 33 29.97 19.57 6.69
C THR A 33 30.91 19.61 5.48
N LEU A 34 30.37 19.49 4.26
CA LEU A 34 31.16 19.61 3.03
C LEU A 34 31.78 21.01 2.87
N PHE A 35 31.02 22.07 3.17
CA PHE A 35 31.56 23.43 3.15
C PHE A 35 32.61 23.66 4.24
N HIS A 36 32.43 23.04 5.42
CA HIS A 36 33.41 23.09 6.50
C HIS A 36 34.73 22.44 6.09
N GLU A 37 34.70 21.21 5.56
CA GLU A 37 35.87 20.50 5.05
C GLU A 37 36.56 21.24 3.91
N ALA A 38 35.78 21.74 2.94
CA ALA A 38 36.32 22.55 1.85
C ALA A 38 37.06 23.78 2.38
N HIS A 39 36.49 24.48 3.37
CA HIS A 39 37.16 25.60 4.05
C HIS A 39 38.44 25.18 4.76
N THR A 40 38.47 24.01 5.40
CA THR A 40 39.67 23.49 6.07
C THR A 40 40.78 23.16 5.08
N CYS A 41 40.40 22.71 3.88
CA CYS A 41 41.31 22.45 2.75
C CYS A 41 41.62 23.71 1.92
N GLY A 42 41.35 24.91 2.43
CA GLY A 42 41.76 26.17 1.82
C GLY A 42 40.85 26.71 0.72
N TRP A 43 39.68 26.10 0.49
CA TRP A 43 38.66 26.71 -0.35
C TRP A 43 38.17 28.02 0.26
N LYS A 44 38.15 29.08 -0.54
CA LYS A 44 37.62 30.39 -0.17
C LYS A 44 36.55 30.78 -1.16
N ARG A 45 35.43 31.30 -0.67
CA ARG A 45 34.45 31.95 -1.56
C ARG A 45 35.12 33.14 -2.23
N THR A 46 35.18 33.11 -3.54
CA THR A 46 35.65 34.23 -4.36
C THR A 46 34.57 35.30 -4.55
N GLU A 47 33.29 34.94 -4.39
CA GLU A 47 32.16 35.86 -4.51
C GLU A 47 31.21 35.77 -3.29
N PRO A 48 30.68 36.91 -2.81
CA PRO A 48 29.66 36.94 -1.76
C PRO A 48 28.42 36.14 -2.18
N TYR A 49 27.78 35.45 -1.22
CA TYR A 49 26.44 34.93 -1.46
C TYR A 49 25.49 36.09 -1.71
N THR A 50 24.83 36.12 -2.86
CA THR A 50 23.66 36.98 -3.04
C THR A 50 22.42 36.12 -2.82
N PRO A 51 21.67 36.31 -1.72
CA PRO A 51 20.39 35.66 -1.54
C PRO A 51 19.48 35.96 -2.74
N PRO A 52 18.67 34.99 -3.21
CA PRO A 52 17.71 35.26 -4.26
C PRO A 52 16.81 36.43 -3.87
N SER A 53 16.54 37.33 -4.80
CA SER A 53 15.59 38.42 -4.56
C SER A 53 14.19 37.86 -4.32
N GLN A 54 13.34 38.63 -3.64
CA GLN A 54 11.95 38.25 -3.40
C GLN A 54 11.22 37.88 -4.71
N ALA A 55 11.47 38.63 -5.79
CA ALA A 55 10.92 38.34 -7.12
C ALA A 55 11.40 36.99 -7.69
N GLN A 56 12.66 36.60 -7.46
CA GLN A 56 13.20 35.30 -7.89
C GLN A 56 12.60 34.15 -7.07
N ILE A 57 12.37 34.34 -5.77
CA ILE A 57 11.71 33.35 -4.90
C ILE A 57 10.28 33.13 -5.36
N GLU A 58 9.53 34.20 -5.62
CA GLU A 58 8.15 34.14 -6.07
C GLU A 58 8.01 33.53 -7.46
N ALA A 59 8.88 33.89 -8.41
CA ALA A 59 8.91 33.27 -9.74
C ALA A 59 9.15 31.75 -9.63
N ARG A 60 10.11 31.34 -8.80
CA ARG A 60 10.40 29.92 -8.56
C ARG A 60 9.24 29.19 -7.90
N ARG A 61 8.52 29.84 -6.99
CA ARG A 61 7.29 29.29 -6.37
C ARG A 61 6.19 29.07 -7.42
N ARG A 62 5.93 30.07 -8.26
CA ARG A 62 4.95 29.97 -9.37
C ARG A 62 5.31 28.87 -10.36
N ASP A 63 6.59 28.72 -10.71
CA ASP A 63 7.05 27.65 -11.59
C ASP A 63 6.84 26.26 -10.97
N VAL A 64 7.09 26.12 -9.67
CA VAL A 64 6.84 24.86 -8.94
C VAL A 64 5.34 24.56 -8.88
N GLU A 65 4.51 25.54 -8.52
CA GLU A 65 3.05 25.41 -8.49
C GLU A 65 2.50 25.06 -9.90
N ALA A 66 3.00 25.71 -10.95
CA ALA A 66 2.62 25.43 -12.33
C ALA A 66 3.02 24.01 -12.74
N ARG A 67 4.26 23.57 -12.46
CA ARG A 67 4.71 22.19 -12.73
C ARG A 67 3.88 21.16 -11.96
N GLN A 68 3.61 21.39 -10.68
CA GLN A 68 2.73 20.54 -9.88
C GLN A 68 1.32 20.48 -10.46
N SER A 69 0.80 21.60 -10.99
CA SER A 69 -0.51 21.63 -11.64
C SER A 69 -0.55 20.84 -12.95
N ILE A 70 0.51 20.92 -13.77
CA ILE A 70 0.64 20.19 -15.04
C ILE A 70 0.80 18.69 -14.74
N GLU A 71 1.77 18.32 -13.90
CA GLU A 71 2.00 16.94 -13.48
C GLU A 71 0.75 16.33 -12.82
N GLY A 72 0.03 17.12 -12.01
CA GLY A 72 -1.23 16.72 -11.40
C GLY A 72 -2.32 16.41 -12.43
N ARG A 73 -2.49 17.29 -13.44
CA ARG A 73 -3.44 17.07 -14.55
C ARG A 73 -3.08 15.84 -15.37
N GLU A 74 -1.80 15.67 -15.71
CA GLU A 74 -1.34 14.50 -16.46
C GLU A 74 -1.53 13.20 -15.67
N ARG A 75 -1.25 13.22 -14.36
CA ARG A 75 -1.50 12.07 -13.48
C ARG A 75 -2.98 11.73 -13.41
N ALA A 76 -3.86 12.74 -13.31
CA ALA A 76 -5.30 12.52 -13.34
C ALA A 76 -5.75 11.89 -14.66
N LYS A 77 -5.23 12.38 -15.81
CA LYS A 77 -5.51 11.82 -17.13
C LYS A 77 -5.05 10.36 -17.25
N ARG A 78 -3.82 10.05 -16.83
CA ARG A 78 -3.31 8.67 -16.81
C ARG A 78 -4.13 7.77 -15.90
N GLY A 79 -4.55 8.27 -14.74
CA GLY A 79 -5.44 7.55 -13.83
C GLY A 79 -6.80 7.23 -14.45
N GLN A 80 -7.40 8.18 -15.17
CA GLN A 80 -8.66 7.94 -15.90
C GLN A 80 -8.50 6.88 -17.00
N GLN A 81 -7.40 6.94 -17.76
CA GLN A 81 -7.08 5.94 -18.79
C GLN A 81 -6.85 4.56 -18.16
N ALA A 82 -6.20 4.49 -17.00
CA ALA A 82 -6.00 3.25 -16.27
C ALA A 82 -7.33 2.67 -15.75
N ALA A 83 -8.27 3.51 -15.28
CA ALA A 83 -9.61 3.07 -14.90
C ALA A 83 -10.39 2.50 -16.09
N GLN A 84 -10.32 3.13 -17.27
CA GLN A 84 -10.91 2.60 -18.50
C GLN A 84 -10.28 1.27 -18.92
N LYS A 85 -8.96 1.15 -18.79
CA LYS A 85 -8.24 -0.10 -19.05
C LYS A 85 -8.63 -1.19 -18.04
N ALA A 86 -8.80 -0.85 -16.77
CA ALA A 86 -9.28 -1.76 -15.74
C ALA A 86 -10.67 -2.30 -16.09
N ASP A 87 -11.59 -1.42 -16.48
CA ASP A 87 -12.93 -1.80 -16.92
C ASP A 87 -12.89 -2.76 -18.12
N TRP A 88 -12.10 -2.42 -19.14
CA TRP A 88 -11.91 -3.28 -20.31
C TRP A 88 -11.37 -4.67 -19.92
N ILE A 89 -10.36 -4.75 -19.06
CA ILE A 89 -9.79 -6.02 -18.56
C ILE A 89 -10.86 -6.84 -17.83
N LEU A 90 -11.65 -6.21 -16.95
CA LEU A 90 -12.72 -6.90 -16.23
C LEU A 90 -13.78 -7.45 -17.19
N GLY A 91 -14.09 -6.73 -18.27
CA GLY A 91 -14.97 -7.23 -19.34
C GLY A 91 -14.42 -8.43 -20.11
N GLN A 92 -13.10 -8.67 -20.06
CA GLN A 92 -12.45 -9.86 -20.64
C GLN A 92 -12.30 -11.01 -19.64
N CYS A 93 -12.62 -10.80 -18.36
CA CYS A 93 -12.44 -11.81 -17.33
C CYS A 93 -13.50 -12.91 -17.42
N GLN A 94 -13.11 -14.12 -17.03
CA GLN A 94 -14.01 -15.24 -16.83
C GLN A 94 -13.99 -15.68 -15.36
N MET A 95 -15.11 -16.21 -14.86
CA MET A 95 -15.19 -16.75 -13.51
C MET A 95 -14.58 -18.15 -13.45
N GLU A 96 -13.38 -18.25 -12.89
CA GLU A 96 -12.59 -19.48 -12.92
C GLU A 96 -11.80 -19.70 -11.62
N THR A 97 -11.42 -20.95 -11.37
CA THR A 97 -10.46 -21.26 -10.31
C THR A 97 -9.08 -20.73 -10.70
N HIS A 98 -8.24 -20.45 -9.71
CA HIS A 98 -6.92 -19.86 -9.95
C HIS A 98 -5.91 -20.44 -8.96
N ALA A 99 -4.68 -20.69 -9.42
CA ALA A 99 -3.61 -21.31 -8.62
C ALA A 99 -3.35 -20.57 -7.30
N TYR A 100 -3.38 -19.24 -7.31
CA TYR A 100 -3.30 -18.42 -6.10
C TYR A 100 -4.41 -18.76 -5.07
N LEU A 101 -5.68 -18.90 -5.50
CA LEU A 101 -6.79 -19.21 -4.59
C LEU A 101 -6.65 -20.61 -3.99
N GLN A 102 -6.24 -21.57 -4.82
CA GLN A 102 -5.90 -22.92 -4.36
C GLN A 102 -4.77 -22.89 -3.33
N SER A 103 -3.70 -22.12 -3.57
CA SER A 103 -2.58 -21.97 -2.63
C SER A 103 -3.00 -21.36 -1.29
N LYS A 104 -4.07 -20.56 -1.30
CA LYS A 104 -4.69 -19.97 -0.10
C LYS A 104 -5.71 -20.89 0.58
N GLY A 105 -5.98 -22.07 0.02
CA GLY A 105 -6.84 -23.09 0.62
C GLY A 105 -8.26 -23.15 0.05
N TRP A 106 -8.51 -22.51 -1.09
CA TRP A 106 -9.83 -22.51 -1.75
C TRP A 106 -9.74 -23.05 -3.19
N PRO A 107 -9.57 -24.37 -3.38
CA PRO A 107 -9.43 -24.96 -4.72
C PRO A 107 -10.66 -24.74 -5.61
N GLU A 108 -11.86 -24.73 -5.02
CA GLU A 108 -13.13 -24.59 -5.75
C GLU A 108 -13.58 -23.12 -5.90
N LEU A 109 -12.89 -22.17 -5.26
CA LEU A 109 -13.29 -20.76 -5.32
C LEU A 109 -12.94 -20.20 -6.70
N LYS A 110 -13.95 -19.62 -7.35
CA LYS A 110 -13.79 -18.92 -8.62
C LYS A 110 -13.62 -17.42 -8.40
N GLY A 111 -12.72 -16.81 -9.14
CA GLY A 111 -12.51 -15.36 -9.21
C GLY A 111 -12.50 -14.87 -10.66
N LEU A 112 -12.39 -13.56 -10.84
CA LEU A 112 -12.27 -12.95 -12.16
C LEU A 112 -10.87 -13.17 -12.70
N VAL A 113 -10.74 -14.00 -13.74
CA VAL A 113 -9.47 -14.38 -14.32
C VAL A 113 -9.34 -13.84 -15.73
N TRP A 114 -8.27 -13.07 -15.97
CA TRP A 114 -7.92 -12.54 -17.28
C TRP A 114 -6.76 -13.32 -17.90
N ARG A 115 -6.89 -13.66 -19.19
CA ARG A 115 -5.85 -14.29 -20.01
C ARG A 115 -5.48 -13.38 -21.18
N PRO A 116 -4.42 -12.55 -21.06
CA PRO A 116 -3.98 -11.73 -22.18
C PRO A 116 -3.36 -12.55 -23.32
N ASP A 117 -2.89 -13.77 -23.00
CA ASP A 117 -2.30 -14.75 -23.91
C ASP A 117 -2.48 -16.17 -23.33
N GLU A 118 -1.99 -17.20 -24.02
CA GLU A 118 -2.17 -18.60 -23.63
C GLU A 118 -1.40 -18.99 -22.35
N GLU A 119 -0.27 -18.34 -22.08
CA GLU A 119 0.60 -18.67 -20.94
C GLU A 119 0.21 -17.88 -19.68
N THR A 120 -0.28 -16.66 -19.87
CA THR A 120 -0.58 -15.72 -18.81
C THR A 120 -2.00 -15.90 -18.29
N ASN A 121 -2.11 -16.04 -16.97
CA ASN A 121 -3.38 -16.15 -16.27
C ASN A 121 -3.29 -15.30 -15.00
N LEU A 122 -4.14 -14.28 -14.91
CA LEU A 122 -4.10 -13.29 -13.84
C LEU A 122 -5.46 -13.25 -13.15
N LEU A 123 -5.48 -13.50 -11.84
CA LEU A 123 -6.61 -13.17 -10.99
C LEU A 123 -6.68 -11.64 -10.82
N CYS A 124 -7.79 -11.04 -11.22
CA CYS A 124 -8.04 -9.62 -11.18
C CYS A 124 -8.97 -9.26 -10.02
N ILE A 125 -8.45 -8.50 -9.06
CA ILE A 125 -9.23 -7.93 -7.96
C ILE A 125 -9.50 -6.45 -8.25
N PRO A 126 -10.77 -6.04 -8.43
CA PRO A 126 -11.13 -4.65 -8.63
C PRO A 126 -10.66 -3.75 -7.48
N MET A 127 -10.15 -2.56 -7.81
CA MET A 127 -9.83 -1.53 -6.82
C MET A 127 -10.75 -0.33 -7.04
N LEU A 128 -11.59 -0.05 -6.05
CA LEU A 128 -12.64 0.97 -6.09
C LEU A 128 -12.27 2.15 -5.21
N ILE A 129 -12.54 3.38 -5.65
CA ILE A 129 -12.50 4.58 -4.81
C ILE A 129 -13.93 5.11 -4.74
N ASN A 130 -14.51 5.16 -3.54
CA ASN A 130 -15.91 5.56 -3.34
C ASN A 130 -16.89 4.79 -4.25
N GLY A 131 -16.66 3.49 -4.42
CA GLY A 131 -17.48 2.61 -5.27
C GLY A 131 -17.22 2.73 -6.78
N GLN A 132 -16.32 3.61 -7.23
CA GLN A 132 -15.96 3.75 -8.64
C GLN A 132 -14.65 3.01 -8.96
N LEU A 133 -14.64 2.25 -10.05
CA LEU A 133 -13.44 1.53 -10.51
C LEU A 133 -12.30 2.50 -10.81
N SER A 134 -11.13 2.21 -10.23
CA SER A 134 -9.95 3.06 -10.36
C SER A 134 -8.71 2.29 -10.84
N SER A 135 -8.54 1.03 -10.43
CA SER A 135 -7.43 0.18 -10.81
C SER A 135 -7.78 -1.30 -10.60
N LEU A 136 -6.80 -2.19 -10.81
CA LEU A 136 -6.84 -3.61 -10.48
C LEU A 136 -5.60 -3.99 -9.66
N GLN A 137 -5.78 -4.89 -8.70
CA GLN A 137 -4.69 -5.76 -8.24
C GLN A 137 -4.75 -7.05 -9.06
N MET A 138 -3.69 -7.33 -9.82
CA MET A 138 -3.52 -8.54 -10.62
C MET A 138 -2.58 -9.48 -9.88
N ILE A 139 -2.96 -10.76 -9.80
CA ILE A 139 -2.20 -11.78 -9.09
C ILE A 139 -1.89 -12.90 -10.08
N ASP A 140 -0.61 -13.22 -10.27
CA ASP A 140 -0.20 -14.30 -11.14
C ASP A 140 -0.32 -15.69 -10.47
N ARG A 141 -0.05 -16.74 -11.25
CA ARG A 141 -0.13 -18.14 -10.79
C ARG A 141 0.79 -18.44 -9.60
N ASN A 142 1.89 -17.71 -9.46
CA ASN A 142 2.86 -17.85 -8.36
C ASN A 142 2.48 -17.01 -7.13
N GLY A 143 1.41 -16.23 -7.23
CA GLY A 143 0.94 -15.35 -6.17
C GLY A 143 1.62 -13.97 -6.15
N ALA A 144 2.42 -13.62 -7.16
CA ALA A 144 2.99 -12.29 -7.25
C ALA A 144 1.90 -11.28 -7.58
N LYS A 145 1.80 -10.23 -6.76
CA LYS A 145 0.75 -9.22 -6.85
C LYS A 145 1.32 -7.95 -7.48
N LYS A 146 0.61 -7.40 -8.48
CA LYS A 146 0.94 -6.11 -9.09
C LYS A 146 -0.31 -5.28 -9.26
N PHE A 147 -0.19 -3.96 -9.12
CA PHE A 147 -1.26 -3.05 -9.48
C PHE A 147 -1.22 -2.75 -10.98
N LEU A 148 -2.39 -2.47 -11.57
CA LEU A 148 -2.45 -2.00 -12.94
C LEU A 148 -1.68 -0.68 -13.07
N THR A 149 -0.74 -0.64 -14.01
CA THR A 149 0.10 0.52 -14.28
C THR A 149 -0.74 1.78 -14.44
N ASP A 150 -0.25 2.88 -13.85
CA ASP A 150 -0.90 4.20 -13.81
C ASP A 150 -2.26 4.26 -13.08
N GLY A 151 -2.79 3.13 -12.60
CA GLY A 151 -4.00 3.10 -11.79
C GLY A 151 -3.82 3.82 -10.46
N ILE A 152 -4.86 4.54 -10.03
CA ILE A 152 -4.85 5.24 -8.75
C ILE A 152 -5.17 4.21 -7.65
N THR A 153 -4.18 3.92 -6.82
CA THR A 153 -4.31 2.94 -5.72
C THR A 153 -4.54 3.60 -4.36
N ALA A 154 -4.21 4.88 -4.22
CA ALA A 154 -4.40 5.61 -2.98
C ALA A 154 -5.90 5.72 -2.66
N LYS A 155 -6.29 5.30 -1.44
CA LYS A 155 -7.68 5.23 -0.99
C LYS A 155 -8.55 4.21 -1.76
N ALA A 156 -7.95 3.36 -2.58
CA ALA A 156 -8.68 2.32 -3.26
C ALA A 156 -8.86 1.09 -2.37
N GLU A 157 -10.02 0.45 -2.48
CA GLU A 157 -10.43 -0.70 -1.69
C GLU A 157 -11.25 -1.71 -2.51
N PHE A 158 -11.40 -2.91 -1.96
CA PHE A 158 -12.41 -3.87 -2.41
C PHE A 158 -13.32 -4.21 -1.24
N LEU A 159 -14.63 -4.19 -1.49
CA LEU A 159 -15.64 -4.34 -0.46
C LEU A 159 -16.30 -5.71 -0.52
N LEU A 160 -16.32 -6.42 0.61
CA LEU A 160 -17.20 -7.57 0.82
C LEU A 160 -18.28 -7.13 1.82
N ASP A 161 -19.50 -6.87 1.33
CA ASP A 161 -20.58 -6.31 2.14
C ASP A 161 -21.68 -7.34 2.41
N ALA A 162 -22.07 -7.42 3.68
CA ALA A 162 -23.23 -8.12 4.21
C ALA A 162 -23.96 -7.23 5.25
N HIS A 163 -23.87 -5.90 5.06
CA HIS A 163 -24.54 -4.84 5.81
C HIS A 163 -24.33 -4.91 7.33
N GLY A 164 -23.08 -5.14 7.75
CA GLY A 164 -22.72 -5.24 9.16
C GLY A 164 -21.62 -4.28 9.59
N THR A 165 -20.90 -4.64 10.65
CA THR A 165 -19.80 -3.85 11.20
C THR A 165 -18.63 -3.76 10.22
N ASP A 166 -17.99 -2.59 10.18
CA ASP A 166 -16.78 -2.37 9.39
C ASP A 166 -15.61 -3.21 9.91
N TRP A 167 -14.95 -3.90 8.98
CA TRP A 167 -13.74 -4.66 9.20
C TRP A 167 -12.69 -4.24 8.19
N TRP A 168 -11.51 -3.86 8.65
CA TRP A 168 -10.44 -3.39 7.79
C TRP A 168 -9.31 -4.43 7.73
N VAL A 169 -8.87 -4.75 6.53
CA VAL A 169 -7.78 -5.70 6.29
C VAL A 169 -6.84 -5.17 5.22
N GLU A 170 -5.58 -5.58 5.27
CA GLU A 170 -4.62 -5.23 4.23
C GLU A 170 -4.83 -6.05 2.95
N GLY A 171 -4.88 -7.38 3.05
CA GLY A 171 -4.87 -8.29 1.91
C GLY A 171 -6.23 -8.88 1.54
N TRP A 172 -6.42 -9.18 0.25
CA TRP A 172 -7.65 -9.82 -0.23
C TRP A 172 -7.89 -11.21 0.37
N ALA A 173 -6.85 -12.05 0.49
CA ALA A 173 -6.98 -13.39 1.08
C ALA A 173 -7.32 -13.33 2.58
N THR A 174 -6.72 -12.37 3.30
CA THR A 174 -7.04 -12.04 4.68
C THR A 174 -8.52 -11.68 4.81
N GLY A 175 -9.02 -10.79 3.94
CA GLY A 175 -10.44 -10.41 3.89
C GLY A 175 -11.39 -11.55 3.57
N TRP A 176 -11.04 -12.42 2.64
CA TRP A 176 -11.86 -13.59 2.30
C TRP A 176 -11.94 -14.60 3.45
N SER A 177 -10.81 -14.86 4.12
CA SER A 177 -10.75 -15.73 5.31
C SER A 177 -11.56 -15.17 6.47
N LEU A 178 -11.46 -13.85 6.69
CA LEU A 178 -12.27 -13.14 7.69
C LEU A 178 -13.76 -13.24 7.38
N LYS A 179 -14.16 -13.05 6.12
CA LYS A 179 -15.54 -13.27 5.65
C LYS A 179 -16.03 -14.67 6.04
N LEU A 180 -15.26 -15.71 5.74
CA LEU A 180 -15.65 -17.09 6.07
C LEU A 180 -15.83 -17.26 7.59
N CYS A 181 -14.91 -16.72 8.40
CA CYS A 181 -15.01 -16.77 9.85
C CYS A 181 -16.26 -16.05 10.37
N LEU A 182 -16.55 -14.84 9.89
CA LEU A 182 -17.72 -14.06 10.29
C LEU A 182 -19.03 -14.73 9.85
N GLN A 183 -19.06 -15.33 8.64
CA GLN A 183 -20.20 -16.14 8.18
C GLN A 183 -20.44 -17.36 9.07
N ALA A 184 -19.38 -18.07 9.48
CA ALA A 184 -19.49 -19.20 10.41
C ALA A 184 -20.05 -18.78 11.79
N LEU A 185 -19.79 -17.54 12.21
CA LEU A 185 -20.35 -16.94 13.43
C LEU A 185 -21.74 -16.33 13.24
N LYS A 186 -22.29 -16.32 12.02
CA LYS A 186 -23.54 -15.65 11.64
C LYS A 186 -23.53 -14.15 12.00
N LEU A 187 -22.37 -13.50 11.87
CA LEU A 187 -22.22 -12.07 12.08
C LEU A 187 -22.28 -11.34 10.74
N PRO A 188 -23.13 -10.30 10.59
CA PRO A 188 -23.07 -9.44 9.42
C PRO A 188 -21.75 -8.67 9.43
N TYR A 189 -21.23 -8.35 8.26
CA TYR A 189 -19.93 -7.71 8.11
C TYR A 189 -19.91 -6.74 6.95
N ARG A 190 -18.98 -5.79 6.99
CA ARG A 190 -18.59 -4.96 5.87
C ARG A 190 -17.06 -4.91 5.84
N ILE A 191 -16.44 -5.75 5.01
CA ILE A 191 -14.99 -5.94 5.00
C ILE A 191 -14.37 -5.09 3.89
N HIS A 192 -13.51 -4.17 4.30
CA HIS A 192 -12.74 -3.25 3.47
C HIS A 192 -11.31 -3.79 3.27
N ILE A 193 -11.02 -4.23 2.06
CA ILE A 193 -9.70 -4.72 1.66
C ILE A 193 -8.89 -3.55 1.10
N CYS A 194 -7.85 -3.13 1.84
CA CYS A 194 -7.16 -1.85 1.60
C CYS A 194 -5.94 -1.96 0.67
N PHE A 195 -5.49 -3.18 0.36
CA PHE A 195 -4.34 -3.52 -0.49
C PHE A 195 -2.95 -3.07 0.00
N SER A 196 -2.87 -2.25 1.05
CA SER A 196 -1.62 -1.86 1.69
C SER A 196 -1.85 -1.31 3.10
N ALA A 197 -0.85 -1.45 3.97
CA ALA A 197 -0.78 -0.81 5.28
C ALA A 197 -1.03 0.72 5.25
N ASN A 198 -0.56 1.42 4.20
CA ASN A 198 -0.76 2.86 4.10
C ASN A 198 -2.21 3.24 3.74
N ASN A 199 -2.90 2.44 2.91
CA ASN A 199 -4.32 2.65 2.66
C ASN A 199 -5.17 2.30 3.89
N LEU A 200 -4.80 1.23 4.61
CA LEU A 200 -5.48 0.82 5.85
C LEU A 200 -5.59 2.02 6.81
N LYS A 201 -4.47 2.70 7.08
CA LYS A 201 -4.42 3.90 7.93
C LYS A 201 -5.25 5.08 7.45
N ARG A 202 -5.43 5.21 6.13
CA ARG A 202 -6.13 6.35 5.51
C ARG A 202 -7.63 6.14 5.45
N LEU A 203 -8.08 4.89 5.40
CA LEU A 203 -9.47 4.52 5.16
C LEU A 203 -10.19 4.11 6.44
N ALA A 204 -9.49 3.43 7.35
CA ALA A 204 -10.08 2.89 8.56
C ALA A 204 -10.54 4.01 9.51
N HIS A 205 -11.83 4.01 9.85
CA HIS A 205 -12.47 5.06 10.65
C HIS A 205 -13.44 4.55 11.72
N SER A 206 -13.82 3.27 11.66
CA SER A 206 -14.85 2.65 12.50
C SER A 206 -14.64 1.14 12.58
N GLY A 207 -15.27 0.48 13.55
CA GLY A 207 -15.28 -0.98 13.62
C GLY A 207 -13.93 -1.57 14.06
N PHE A 208 -13.46 -2.60 13.35
CA PHE A 208 -12.32 -3.41 13.76
C PHE A 208 -11.29 -3.58 12.65
N VAL A 209 -10.03 -3.82 13.02
CA VAL A 209 -8.98 -4.20 12.07
C VAL A 209 -8.63 -5.67 12.28
N ALA A 210 -8.43 -6.45 11.20
CA ALA A 210 -7.73 -7.72 11.28
C ALA A 210 -6.37 -7.58 10.59
N ALA A 211 -5.32 -7.52 11.41
CA ALA A 211 -3.96 -7.19 11.01
C ALA A 211 -3.15 -8.44 10.65
N ASP A 212 -2.13 -8.24 9.81
CA ASP A 212 -1.08 -9.23 9.55
C ASP A 212 -0.03 -9.15 10.68
N ASN A 213 0.43 -10.31 11.19
CA ASN A 213 1.54 -10.38 12.14
C ASN A 213 2.86 -10.60 11.41
N ASP A 214 3.18 -9.73 10.45
CA ASP A 214 4.41 -9.85 9.67
C ASP A 214 5.66 -9.55 10.52
N THR A 215 6.78 -10.20 10.20
CA THR A 215 8.08 -9.99 10.91
C THR A 215 8.55 -8.53 10.86
N SER A 216 8.17 -7.77 9.83
CA SER A 216 8.55 -6.35 9.72
C SER A 216 7.69 -5.44 10.60
N LYS A 217 6.65 -5.99 11.25
CA LYS A 217 5.66 -5.29 12.09
C LYS A 217 4.89 -4.19 11.35
N THR A 218 4.85 -4.25 10.01
CA THR A 218 4.21 -3.22 9.20
C THR A 218 2.69 -3.26 9.35
N GLY A 219 2.09 -4.46 9.34
CA GLY A 219 0.66 -4.69 9.51
C GLY A 219 0.17 -4.31 10.90
N GLU A 220 0.85 -4.79 11.95
CA GLU A 220 0.54 -4.45 13.34
C GLU A 220 0.66 -2.94 13.59
N LYS A 221 1.75 -2.32 13.15
CA LYS A 221 1.93 -0.87 13.29
C LYS A 221 0.84 -0.10 12.55
N ALA A 222 0.44 -0.55 11.36
CA ALA A 222 -0.63 0.10 10.61
C ALA A 222 -1.97 0.01 11.35
N ALA A 223 -2.28 -1.13 11.98
CA ALA A 223 -3.46 -1.31 12.80
C ALA A 223 -3.44 -0.38 14.03
N ILE A 224 -2.31 -0.31 14.74
CA ILE A 224 -2.13 0.62 15.88
C ILE A 224 -2.34 2.08 15.44
N ASP A 225 -1.75 2.49 14.32
CA ASP A 225 -1.88 3.85 13.78
C ASP A 225 -3.34 4.23 13.45
N THR A 226 -4.26 3.27 13.27
CA THR A 226 -5.70 3.55 13.06
C THR A 226 -6.43 3.98 14.34
N GLY A 227 -5.90 3.63 15.52
CA GLY A 227 -6.57 3.81 16.80
C GLY A 227 -7.80 2.90 17.03
N LEU A 228 -8.11 1.98 16.12
CA LEU A 228 -9.22 1.04 16.24
C LEU A 228 -8.81 -0.23 17.01
N PRO A 229 -9.75 -0.93 17.67
CA PRO A 229 -9.47 -2.26 18.18
C PRO A 229 -9.11 -3.21 17.03
N TYR A 230 -8.01 -3.95 17.19
CA TYR A 230 -7.51 -4.85 16.16
C TYR A 230 -7.27 -6.26 16.67
N TRP A 231 -7.59 -7.23 15.83
CA TRP A 231 -7.19 -8.62 16.00
C TRP A 231 -5.91 -8.86 15.22
N ILE A 232 -5.01 -9.63 15.82
CA ILE A 232 -3.76 -10.10 15.20
C ILE A 232 -3.51 -11.54 15.68
N SER A 233 -2.85 -12.37 14.87
CA SER A 233 -2.47 -13.71 15.32
C SER A 233 -1.38 -13.63 16.40
N GLU A 234 -1.40 -14.57 17.35
CA GLU A 234 -0.32 -14.77 18.32
C GLU A 234 0.94 -15.40 17.69
N VAL A 235 0.82 -15.96 16.48
CA VAL A 235 1.94 -16.56 15.74
C VAL A 235 2.54 -15.52 14.80
N GLU A 236 3.84 -15.26 14.94
CA GLU A 236 4.57 -14.38 14.02
C GLU A 236 4.61 -14.97 12.61
N GLY A 237 4.46 -14.09 11.61
CA GLY A 237 4.33 -14.41 10.19
C GLY A 237 2.93 -14.89 9.79
N GLU A 238 1.95 -14.84 10.68
CA GLU A 238 0.60 -15.37 10.45
C GLU A 238 -0.45 -14.25 10.35
N ASP A 239 -1.26 -14.31 9.29
CA ASP A 239 -2.51 -13.56 9.18
C ASP A 239 -3.74 -14.46 9.47
N ILE A 240 -4.95 -13.93 9.33
CA ILE A 240 -6.16 -14.74 9.55
C ILE A 240 -6.34 -15.86 8.51
N ASN A 241 -5.78 -15.71 7.31
CA ASN A 241 -5.79 -16.75 6.29
C ASN A 241 -4.89 -17.91 6.71
N ASP A 242 -3.69 -17.62 7.20
CA ASP A 242 -2.75 -18.65 7.65
C ASP A 242 -3.27 -19.36 8.91
N LEU A 243 -3.90 -18.63 9.85
CA LEU A 243 -4.64 -19.23 10.97
C LEU A 243 -5.73 -20.18 10.44
N TYR A 244 -6.58 -19.70 9.53
CA TYR A 244 -7.65 -20.50 8.92
C TYR A 244 -7.10 -21.78 8.30
N ARG A 245 -5.98 -21.72 7.58
CA ARG A 245 -5.34 -22.88 6.96
C ARG A 245 -4.78 -23.85 7.99
N ARG A 246 -4.22 -23.34 9.09
CA ARG A 246 -3.60 -24.16 10.14
C ARG A 246 -4.63 -24.88 11.01
N VAL A 247 -5.72 -24.21 11.40
CA VAL A 247 -6.67 -24.73 12.40
C VAL A 247 -8.06 -25.07 11.86
N GLY A 248 -8.33 -24.74 10.60
CA GLY A 248 -9.65 -24.89 9.97
C GLY A 248 -10.65 -23.82 10.39
N LEU A 249 -11.74 -23.72 9.61
CA LEU A 249 -12.75 -22.66 9.74
C LEU A 249 -13.37 -22.56 11.15
N PHE A 250 -13.79 -23.70 11.71
CA PHE A 250 -14.48 -23.72 12.99
C PHE A 250 -13.60 -23.13 14.09
N LYS A 251 -12.37 -23.61 14.25
CA LYS A 251 -11.46 -23.14 15.30
C LYS A 251 -11.01 -21.69 15.08
N ALA A 252 -10.72 -21.30 13.84
CA ALA A 252 -10.39 -19.91 13.50
C ALA A 252 -11.55 -18.95 13.87
N SER A 253 -12.79 -19.32 13.53
CA SER A 253 -13.96 -18.53 13.89
C SER A 253 -14.16 -18.38 15.41
N GLN A 254 -13.91 -19.45 16.19
CA GLN A 254 -14.06 -19.37 17.66
C GLN A 254 -12.95 -18.52 18.31
N ILE A 255 -11.73 -18.52 17.77
CA ILE A 255 -10.65 -17.62 18.20
C ILE A 255 -11.08 -16.16 17.98
N LEU A 256 -11.57 -15.84 16.79
CA LEU A 256 -12.09 -14.50 16.49
C LEU A 256 -13.26 -14.11 17.41
N ARG A 257 -14.19 -15.03 17.67
CA ARG A 257 -15.32 -14.81 18.58
C ARG A 257 -14.87 -14.47 19.99
N LYS A 258 -13.89 -15.21 20.53
CA LYS A 258 -13.34 -14.99 21.88
C LYS A 258 -12.73 -13.58 21.98
N TRP A 259 -11.98 -13.17 20.96
CA TRP A 259 -11.44 -11.81 20.89
C TRP A 259 -12.54 -10.75 20.79
N LEU A 260 -13.58 -10.95 19.97
CA LEU A 260 -14.71 -10.02 19.89
C LEU A 260 -15.43 -9.84 21.23
N GLN A 261 -15.55 -10.92 22.01
CA GLN A 261 -16.15 -10.86 23.35
C GLN A 261 -15.28 -10.02 24.31
N SER A 262 -13.95 -10.14 24.25
CA SER A 262 -13.08 -9.31 25.09
C SER A 262 -13.16 -7.82 24.75
N GLN A 263 -13.35 -7.47 23.47
CA GLN A 263 -13.52 -6.06 23.08
C GLN A 263 -14.81 -5.45 23.65
N ARG A 264 -15.91 -6.22 23.69
CA ARG A 264 -17.18 -5.75 24.28
C ARG A 264 -17.05 -5.49 25.78
N VAL A 265 -16.34 -6.35 26.49
CA VAL A 265 -16.07 -6.17 27.93
C VAL A 265 -15.23 -4.92 28.19
N ASN A 266 -14.18 -4.70 27.38
CA ASN A 266 -13.34 -3.51 27.51
C ASN A 266 -14.12 -2.21 27.26
N GLN A 267 -15.02 -2.19 26.26
CA GLN A 267 -15.88 -1.04 26.01
C GLN A 267 -16.85 -0.76 27.16
N ALA A 268 -17.44 -1.80 27.76
CA ALA A 268 -18.32 -1.66 28.92
C ALA A 268 -17.60 -1.13 30.16
N ASN A 269 -16.34 -1.54 30.37
CA ASN A 269 -15.55 -1.15 31.54
C ASN A 269 -14.87 0.23 31.41
N GLY A 270 -14.62 0.71 30.18
CA GLY A 270 -14.01 2.02 29.91
C GLY A 270 -14.98 3.20 29.86
N SER A 271 -16.27 2.96 30.11
CA SER A 271 -17.33 3.99 30.09
C SER A 271 -17.75 4.48 31.48
N ILE A 272 -16.86 4.36 32.49
CA ILE A 272 -17.04 4.85 33.88
C ILE A 272 -16.08 6.02 34.13
#